data_AF-A0A2P6W5K3-F1
#
_entry.id   AF-A0A2P6W5K3-F1
#
_cell.length_a   1.000
_cell.length_b   1.000
_cell.length_c   1.000
_cell.angle_alpha   90.00
_cell.angle_beta   90.00
_cell.angle_gamma   90.00
#
_symmetry.space_group_name_H-M   'P 1'
#
loop_
_entity.id
_entity.type
_entity.pdbx_description
1 polymer ?
#
loop_
_entity_poly.entity_id
_entity_poly.type
_entity_poly.pdbx_seq_one_letter_code
_entity_poly.pdbx_strand_id
1 'polypeptide(L)' 'MQTFSVEKLFEKLERPPDTHKGQNGKVLVIGGSGKYTGAPALSARAALRSGADLVKIL' A
#
# COMPACT_ATOMS: atom_id res chain seq x y z
N MET A 1 10.19 -11.33 -19.53
CA MET A 1 9.46 -11.37 -18.24
C MET A 1 10.52 -11.47 -17.15
N GLN A 2 10.75 -10.43 -16.34
CA GLN A 2 11.73 -10.51 -15.25
C GLN A 2 11.21 -11.48 -14.18
N THR A 3 11.98 -12.51 -13.85
CA THR A 3 11.79 -13.33 -12.65
C THR A 3 12.41 -12.58 -11.48
N PHE A 4 11.57 -12.12 -10.54
CA PHE A 4 12.04 -11.50 -9.31
C PHE A 4 12.59 -12.59 -8.38
N SER A 5 13.87 -12.50 -8.01
CA SER A 5 14.50 -13.33 -6.98
C SER A 5 14.01 -12.88 -5.59
N VAL A 6 13.61 -13.83 -4.73
CA VAL A 6 13.02 -13.55 -3.41
C VAL A 6 13.98 -12.82 -2.47
N GLU A 7 15.28 -13.06 -2.63
CA GLU A 7 16.35 -12.48 -1.82
C GLU A 7 16.40 -10.95 -1.99
N LYS A 8 16.24 -10.47 -3.23
CA LYS A 8 16.18 -9.03 -3.54
C LYS A 8 14.93 -8.34 -3.01
N LEU A 9 13.89 -9.12 -2.69
CA LEU A 9 12.63 -8.58 -2.17
C LEU A 9 12.78 -8.18 -0.70
N PHE A 10 13.51 -8.98 0.09
CA PHE A 10 13.72 -8.73 1.52
C PHE A 10 14.67 -7.56 1.81
N GLU A 11 15.69 -7.37 0.96
CA GLU A 11 16.62 -6.22 1.06
C GLU A 11 15.89 -4.87 1.06
N LYS A 12 14.73 -4.78 0.40
CA LYS A 12 13.98 -3.54 0.22
C LYS A 12 12.91 -3.27 1.28
N LEU A 13 12.77 -4.15 2.28
CA LEU A 13 11.69 -4.09 3.27
C LEU A 13 12.10 -3.49 4.63
N GLU A 14 13.36 -3.09 4.80
CA GLU A 14 13.80 -2.44 6.03
C GLU A 14 13.21 -1.03 6.17
N ARG A 15 12.74 -0.72 7.38
CA ARG A 15 12.21 0.60 7.75
C ARG A 15 13.21 1.31 8.65
N PRO A 16 13.60 2.55 8.33
CA PRO A 16 14.41 3.36 9.23
C PRO A 16 13.71 3.54 10.59
N PRO A 17 14.43 3.44 11.72
CA PRO A 17 13.83 3.55 13.05
C PRO A 17 13.35 4.96 13.40
N ASP A 18 13.83 5.97 12.69
CA ASP A 18 13.50 7.39 12.83
C ASP A 18 12.31 7.84 11.95
N THR A 19 11.61 6.89 11.34
CA THR A 19 10.45 7.17 10.50
C THR A 19 9.17 7.41 11.32
N HIS A 20 8.37 8.36 10.86
CA HIS A 20 7.10 8.76 11.46
C HIS A 20 5.92 8.54 10.52
N LYS A 21 4.71 8.55 11.10
CA LYS A 21 3.46 8.39 10.34
C LYS A 21 3.35 9.47 9.25
N GLY A 22 3.25 9.02 8.01
CA GLY A 22 3.17 9.85 6.81
C GLY A 22 4.46 9.86 5.99
N GLN A 23 5.54 9.24 6.48
CA GLN A 23 6.80 9.10 5.75
C GLN A 23 6.89 7.75 5.00
N ASN A 24 6.12 6.72 5.39
CA ASN A 24 6.08 5.43 4.68
C ASN A 24 5.08 5.36 3.52
N GLY A 25 4.68 6.52 3.00
CA GLY A 25 3.81 6.62 1.85
C GLY A 25 2.36 6.95 2.19
N LYS A 26 1.75 7.75 1.30
CA LYS A 26 0.35 8.14 1.32
C LYS A 26 -0.27 7.62 0.03
N VAL A 27 -1.30 6.80 0.14
CA VAL A 27 -1.93 6.15 -1.01
C VAL A 27 -3.32 6.75 -1.23
N LEU A 28 -3.62 7.03 -2.49
CA LEU A 28 -4.95 7.43 -2.94
C LEU A 28 -5.53 6.30 -3.78
N VAL A 29 -6.64 5.73 -3.34
CA VAL A 29 -7.40 4.74 -4.09
C VAL A 29 -8.58 5.46 -4.73
N ILE A 30 -8.60 5.50 -6.07
CA ILE A 30 -9.67 6.14 -6.83
C ILE A 30 -10.52 5.06 -7.45
N GLY A 31 -11.83 5.15 -7.25
CA GLY A 31 -12.78 4.31 -7.95
C GLY A 31 -13.77 3.66 -7.02
N GLY A 32 -14.35 2.57 -7.50
CA GLY A 32 -15.66 2.13 -7.02
C GLY A 32 -16.78 2.88 -7.73
N SER A 33 -17.94 2.26 -7.70
CA SER A 33 -19.18 2.84 -8.22
C SER A 33 -20.28 2.56 -7.20
N GLY A 34 -21.49 3.09 -7.40
CA GLY A 34 -22.63 2.83 -6.50
C GLY A 34 -22.89 1.34 -6.24
N LYS A 35 -22.50 0.45 -7.17
CA LYS A 35 -22.62 -1.01 -7.02
C LYS A 35 -21.33 -1.72 -6.59
N TYR A 36 -20.18 -1.07 -6.70
CA TYR A 36 -18.86 -1.69 -6.49
C TYR A 36 -18.00 -0.91 -5.49
N THR A 37 -18.61 -0.42 -4.41
CA THR A 37 -17.93 0.28 -3.31
C THR A 37 -16.92 -0.62 -2.57
N GLY A 38 -17.11 -1.94 -2.62
CA GLY A 38 -16.21 -2.91 -2.00
C GLY A 38 -14.82 -2.95 -2.65
N ALA A 39 -14.72 -2.70 -3.96
CA ALA A 39 -13.46 -2.75 -4.69
C ALA A 39 -12.41 -1.76 -4.13
N PRO A 40 -12.68 -0.45 -4.05
CA PRO A 40 -11.71 0.49 -3.49
C PRO A 40 -11.47 0.26 -1.99
N ALA A 41 -12.47 -0.22 -1.23
CA ALA A 41 -12.31 -0.52 0.19
C ALA A 41 -11.32 -1.68 0.43
N LEU A 42 -11.41 -2.75 -0.36
CA LEU A 42 -10.49 -3.89 -0.28
C LEU A 42 -9.07 -3.49 -0.68
N SER A 43 -8.93 -2.72 -1.77
CA SER A 43 -7.63 -2.19 -2.20
C SER A 43 -6.99 -1.28 -1.15
N ALA A 44 -7.77 -0.38 -0.55
CA ALA A 44 -7.29 0.49 0.51
C ALA A 44 -6.84 -0.30 1.75
N ARG A 45 -7.58 -1.35 2.11
CA ARG A 45 -7.24 -2.21 3.24
C ARG A 45 -5.97 -3.02 2.98
N ALA A 46 -5.78 -3.52 1.76
CA ALA A 46 -4.54 -4.17 1.35
C ALA A 46 -3.35 -3.20 1.46
N ALA A 47 -3.50 -1.95 0.98
CA ALA A 47 -2.45 -0.94 1.06
C ALA A 47 -2.00 -0.64 2.50
N LEU A 48 -2.95 -0.51 3.44
CA LEU A 48 -2.64 -0.34 4.87
C LEU A 48 -1.86 -1.55 5.42
N ARG A 49 -2.25 -2.77 5.05
CA ARG A 49 -1.58 -4.01 5.51
C ARG A 49 -0.20 -4.20 4.90
N SER A 50 0.03 -3.67 3.70
CA SER A 50 1.34 -3.66 3.03
C SER A 50 2.29 -2.59 3.59
N GLY A 51 1.82 -1.72 4.50
CA GLY A 51 2.64 -0.73 5.18
C GLY A 51 2.37 0.73 4.82
N ALA A 52 1.38 1.05 3.98
CA ALA A 52 1.04 2.46 3.77
C ALA A 52 0.57 3.12 5.08
N ASP A 53 1.10 4.31 5.41
CA ASP A 53 0.76 5.00 6.65
C ASP A 53 -0.62 5.66 6.61
N LEU A 54 -0.97 6.18 5.42
CA LEU A 54 -2.20 6.91 5.18
C LEU A 54 -2.80 6.45 3.86
N VAL A 55 -4.09 6.11 3.89
CA VAL A 55 -4.83 5.72 2.69
C VAL A 55 -6.13 6.53 2.63
N LYS A 56 -6.39 7.13 1.47
CA LYS A 56 -7.63 7.86 1.18
C LYS A 56 -8.34 7.21 0.01
N ILE A 57 -9.67 7.15 0.08
CA ILE A 57 -10.53 6.67 -1.00
C ILE A 57 -11.27 7.87 -1.61
N LEU A 58 -11.35 7.93 -2.93
CA LEU A 58 -12.16 8.89 -3.70
C LEU A 58 -13.08 8.17 -4.70
#